data_AF-A0A963LAG7-F1
#
_entry.id   AF-A0A963LAG7-F1
#
_cell.length_a   1.000
_cell.length_b   1.000
_cell.length_c   1.000
_cell.angle_alpha   90.00
_cell.angle_beta   90.00
_cell.angle_gamma   90.00
#
_symmetry.space_group_name_H-M   'P 1'
#
loop_
_entity.id
_entity.type
_entity.pdbx_description
1 polymer ?
#
loop_
_entity_poly.entity_id
_entity_poly.type
_entity_poly.pdbx_seq_one_letter_code
_entity_poly.pdbx_strand_id
1 'polypeptide(L)'
;MNTEHIVSNNKGQLLQDPFLNQLRREHVPVSIYLVNGIKLQGQIESFDQYVVLLRNTVTQMVYKHAISTIVPGRPVQFSAVTADESTGS
;
A
#
# COMPACT_ATOMS: atom_id res chain seq x y z
N MET A 1 -8.64 -29.31 18.98
CA MET A 1 -7.87 -28.52 18.00
C MET A 1 -8.84 -27.55 17.37
N ASN A 2 -8.89 -26.30 17.83
CA ASN A 2 -9.84 -25.31 17.34
C ASN A 2 -9.10 -24.36 16.40
N THR A 3 -9.42 -24.44 15.12
CA THR A 3 -8.76 -23.74 13.99
C THR A 3 -9.19 -22.27 13.86
N GLU A 4 -9.74 -21.68 14.92
CA GLU A 4 -10.36 -20.33 14.88
C GLU A 4 -9.34 -19.18 15.03
N HIS A 5 -8.06 -19.48 15.26
CA HIS A 5 -7.03 -18.47 15.60
C HIS A 5 -6.10 -18.06 14.45
N ILE A 6 -6.43 -18.35 13.19
CA ILE A 6 -5.60 -17.93 12.02
C ILE A 6 -6.12 -16.65 11.33
N VAL A 7 -7.36 -16.21 11.58
CA VAL A 7 -8.00 -15.14 10.76
C VAL A 7 -7.76 -13.70 11.28
N SER A 8 -6.67 -13.42 12.00
CA SER A 8 -6.44 -12.08 12.58
C SER A 8 -5.34 -11.22 11.93
N ASN A 9 -4.79 -11.59 10.76
CA ASN A 9 -3.74 -10.78 10.10
C ASN A 9 -4.09 -10.18 8.72
N ASN A 10 -5.33 -10.34 8.23
CA ASN A 10 -5.72 -9.90 6.88
C ASN A 10 -6.21 -8.44 6.77
N LYS A 11 -6.60 -7.79 7.88
CA LYS A 11 -7.19 -6.43 7.82
C LYS A 11 -6.21 -5.37 7.30
N GLY A 12 -4.92 -5.49 7.64
CA GLY A 12 -3.88 -4.58 7.12
C GLY A 12 -3.68 -4.71 5.61
N GLN A 13 -3.78 -5.94 5.07
CA GLN A 13 -3.67 -6.18 3.64
C GLN A 13 -4.89 -5.71 2.85
N LEU A 14 -6.09 -5.80 3.44
CA LEU A 14 -7.33 -5.28 2.82
C LEU A 14 -7.27 -3.77 2.55
N LEU A 15 -6.48 -3.00 3.29
CA LEU A 15 -6.24 -1.58 3.04
C LEU A 15 -5.02 -1.35 2.14
N GLN A 16 -3.93 -2.06 2.42
CA GLN A 16 -2.63 -1.84 1.79
C GLN A 16 -2.65 -2.13 0.30
N ASP A 17 -3.11 -3.31 -0.12
CA ASP A 17 -3.04 -3.72 -1.52
C ASP A 17 -3.92 -2.83 -2.42
N PRO A 18 -5.19 -2.54 -2.06
CA PRO A 18 -6.00 -1.61 -2.83
C PRO A 18 -5.39 -0.20 -2.92
N PHE A 19 -4.82 0.30 -1.82
CA PHE A 19 -4.19 1.62 -1.80
C PHE A 19 -2.96 1.68 -2.72
N LEU A 20 -2.01 0.75 -2.58
CA LEU A 20 -0.81 0.69 -3.43
C LEU A 20 -1.17 0.44 -4.90
N ASN A 21 -2.18 -0.39 -5.16
CA ASN A 21 -2.65 -0.67 -6.50
C ASN A 21 -3.30 0.56 -7.15
N GLN A 22 -4.05 1.37 -6.40
CA GLN A 22 -4.62 2.61 -6.91
C GLN A 22 -3.52 3.59 -7.32
N LEU A 23 -2.51 3.79 -6.45
CA LEU A 23 -1.36 4.65 -6.73
C LEU A 23 -0.59 4.20 -7.98
N ARG A 24 -0.39 2.88 -8.12
CA ARG A 24 0.28 2.27 -9.27
C ARG A 24 -0.50 2.46 -10.56
N ARG A 25 -1.79 2.10 -10.58
CA ARG A 25 -2.64 2.16 -11.79
C ARG A 25 -2.81 3.58 -12.31
N GLU A 26 -2.97 4.55 -11.41
CA GLU A 26 -3.13 5.95 -11.78
C GLU A 26 -1.81 6.70 -11.96
N HIS A 27 -0.66 6.02 -11.81
CA HIS A 27 0.67 6.62 -11.91
C HIS A 27 0.81 7.87 -11.00
N VAL A 28 0.22 7.80 -9.80
CA VAL A 28 0.23 8.93 -8.86
C VAL A 28 1.66 9.15 -8.38
N PRO A 29 2.22 10.37 -8.49
CA PRO A 29 3.50 10.69 -7.87
C PRO A 29 3.40 10.50 -6.35
N VAL A 30 4.36 9.83 -5.73
CA VAL A 30 4.38 9.57 -4.29
C VAL A 30 5.66 10.10 -3.64
N SER A 31 5.55 10.47 -2.37
CA SER A 31 6.67 10.59 -1.45
C SER A 31 6.65 9.43 -0.47
N ILE A 32 7.70 8.61 -0.46
CA ILE A 32 7.91 7.54 0.50
C ILE A 32 8.91 8.02 1.54
N TYR A 33 8.49 8.13 2.79
CA TYR A 33 9.37 8.44 3.90
C TYR A 33 9.84 7.14 4.54
N LEU A 34 11.15 7.04 4.76
CA LEU A 34 11.77 5.92 5.44
C LEU A 34 11.81 6.17 6.94
N VAL A 35 11.95 5.10 7.73
CA VAL A 35 12.04 5.16 9.20
C VAL A 35 13.26 5.95 9.69
N ASN A 36 14.31 6.07 8.87
CA ASN A 36 15.49 6.87 9.16
C ASN A 36 15.36 8.35 8.72
N GLY A 37 14.18 8.77 8.24
CA GLY A 37 13.90 10.14 7.82
C GLY A 37 14.24 10.46 6.36
N ILE A 38 14.85 9.54 5.60
CA ILE A 38 15.09 9.75 4.16
C ILE A 38 13.76 9.80 3.41
N LYS A 39 13.64 10.74 2.47
CA LYS A 39 12.50 10.86 1.56
C LYS A 39 12.88 10.39 0.17
N LEU A 40 12.14 9.41 -0.34
CA LEU A 40 12.20 8.95 -1.73
C LEU A 40 10.99 9.51 -2.49
N GLN A 41 11.19 9.86 -3.76
CA GLN A 41 10.12 10.35 -4.63
C GLN A 41 10.12 9.59 -5.95
N GLY A 42 8.93 9.35 -6.48
CA GLY A 42 8.74 8.62 -7.73
C GLY A 42 7.30 8.18 -7.91
N GLN A 43 7.09 7.14 -8.72
CA GLN A 43 5.82 6.45 -8.91
C GLN A 43 5.96 4.99 -8.54
N ILE A 44 4.91 4.40 -7.97
CA ILE A 44 4.89 2.95 -7.69
C ILE A 44 4.76 2.22 -9.03
N GLU A 45 5.77 1.42 -9.37
CA GLU A 45 5.80 0.59 -10.57
C GLU A 45 5.18 -0.78 -10.31
N SER A 46 5.55 -1.41 -9.19
CA SER A 46 5.03 -2.70 -8.73
C SER A 46 5.21 -2.85 -7.22
N PHE A 47 4.59 -3.86 -6.61
CA PHE A 47 4.79 -4.23 -5.22
C PHE A 47 4.42 -5.70 -5.00
N ASP A 48 4.97 -6.29 -3.94
CA ASP A 48 4.56 -7.59 -3.43
C ASP A 48 4.29 -7.49 -1.91
N GLN A 49 4.29 -8.61 -1.20
CA GLN A 49 4.08 -8.64 0.25
C GLN A 49 5.11 -7.81 1.04
N TYR A 50 6.36 -7.73 0.61
CA TYR A 50 7.48 -7.18 1.38
C TYR A 50 8.16 -5.96 0.78
N VAL A 51 8.04 -5.75 -0.53
CA VAL A 51 8.74 -4.67 -1.25
C VAL A 51 7.80 -3.83 -2.12
N VAL A 52 8.26 -2.62 -2.43
CA VAL A 52 7.68 -1.70 -3.41
C VAL A 52 8.76 -1.34 -4.42
N LEU A 53 8.48 -1.46 -5.71
CA LEU A 53 9.33 -0.91 -6.76
C LEU A 53 8.91 0.54 -7.01
N LEU A 54 9.83 1.46 -6.76
CA LEU A 54 9.64 2.90 -6.94
C LEU A 54 10.45 3.35 -8.16
N ARG A 55 9.79 3.94 -9.15
CA ARG A 55 10.40 4.46 -10.37
C ARG A 55 10.54 5.98 -10.31
N ASN A 56 11.75 6.47 -10.53
CA ASN A 56 12.06 7.87 -10.84
C ASN A 56 12.88 7.93 -12.14
N THR A 57 14.11 8.44 -12.11
CA THR A 57 15.10 8.26 -13.19
C THR A 57 15.49 6.79 -13.36
N VAL A 58 15.50 6.02 -12.27
CA VAL A 58 15.74 4.58 -12.25
C VAL A 58 14.65 3.87 -11.44
N THR A 59 14.55 2.56 -11.57
CA THR A 59 13.70 1.72 -10.71
C THR A 59 14.53 1.21 -9.54
N GLN A 60 14.04 1.44 -8.32
CA GLN A 60 14.66 0.96 -7.09
C GLN A 60 13.67 0.16 -6.26
N MET A 61 14.17 -0.87 -5.59
CA MET A 61 13.39 -1.69 -4.67
C MET A 61 13.46 -1.09 -3.26
N VAL A 62 12.31 -0.87 -2.63
CA VAL A 62 12.18 -0.33 -1.28
C VAL A 62 11.50 -1.38 -0.40
N TYR A 63 12.17 -1.82 0.65
CA TYR A 63 11.60 -2.76 1.61
C TYR A 63 10.57 -2.07 2.52
N LYS A 64 9.39 -2.68 2.67
CA LYS A 64 8.29 -2.12 3.48
C LYS A 64 8.67 -1.91 4.95
N HIS A 65 9.54 -2.75 5.52
CA HIS A 65 10.00 -2.58 6.91
C HIS A 65 10.80 -1.27 7.13
N ALA A 66 11.37 -0.71 6.06
CA ALA A 66 12.10 0.55 6.11
C ALA A 66 11.21 1.76 5.84
N ILE A 67 9.96 1.56 5.42
CA ILE A 67 9.00 2.63 5.11
C ILE A 67 8.25 3.03 6.38
N SER A 68 8.22 4.32 6.68
CA SER A 68 7.36 4.88 7.72
C SER A 68 6.01 5.34 7.15
N THR A 69 6.01 6.07 6.04
CA THR A 69 4.78 6.59 5.42
C THR A 69 4.89 6.68 3.90
N ILE A 70 3.75 6.56 3.21
CA ILE A 70 3.60 6.81 1.77
C ILE A 70 2.54 7.89 1.59
N VAL A 71 2.93 9.01 0.97
CA VAL A 71 2.07 10.18 0.77
C VAL A 71 1.86 10.41 -0.72
N PRO A 72 0.62 10.38 -1.22
CA PRO A 72 0.34 10.70 -2.62
C PRO A 72 0.47 12.21 -2.87
N GLY A 73 0.99 12.58 -4.04
CA GLY A 73 1.18 13.98 -4.44
C GLY A 73 -0.13 14.70 -4.82
N ARG A 74 -1.23 13.96 -4.89
CA ARG A 74 -2.59 14.48 -5.04
C ARG A 74 -3.57 13.60 -4.25
N PRO A 75 -4.75 14.13 -3.88
CA PRO A 75 -5.82 13.29 -3.35
C PRO A 75 -6.14 12.13 -4.29
N VAL A 76 -6.37 10.96 -3.70
CA VAL A 76 -6.78 9.75 -4.41
C VAL A 76 -8.11 9.33 -3.80
N GLN A 77 -9.13 9.17 -4.63
CA GLN A 77 -10.41 8.65 -4.16
C GLN A 77 -10.21 7.18 -3.82
N PHE A 78 -10.17 6.90 -2.53
CA PHE A 78 -9.97 5.57 -2.00
C PHE A 78 -11.27 5.11 -1.35
N SER A 79 -12.02 4.28 -2.07
CA SER A 79 -13.13 3.53 -1.48
C SER A 79 -12.53 2.28 -0.86
N ALA A 80 -12.23 2.32 0.44
CA ALA A 80 -12.02 1.10 1.18
C ALA A 80 -13.30 0.28 1.00
N VAL A 81 -13.24 -0.88 0.34
CA VAL A 81 -14.38 -1.79 0.31
C VAL A 81 -14.58 -2.25 1.76
N THR A 82 -15.46 -1.56 2.47
CA THR A 82 -15.97 -2.03 3.75
C THR A 82 -16.78 -3.27 3.43
N ALA A 83 -16.36 -4.40 3.99
CA ALA A 83 -17.06 -5.68 3.88
C ALA A 83 -18.38 -5.64 4.70
N ASP A 84 -19.30 -4.77 4.31
CA ASP A 84 -20.63 -4.63 4.92
C ASP A 84 -21.69 -4.34 3.84
N GLU A 85 -21.88 -5.30 2.94
CA GLU A 85 -23.11 -5.46 2.14
C GLU A 85 -23.42 -6.95 1.99
N SER A 86 -23.66 -7.63 3.11
CA SER A 86 -24.28 -8.96 3.10
C SER A 86 -25.24 -9.17 4.27
N THR A 87 -26.12 -8.22 4.56
CA THR A 87 -27.44 -8.52 5.16
C THR A 87 -28.37 -7.30 5.07
N GLY A 88 -29.33 -7.33 4.16
CA GLY A 88 -30.35 -6.28 4.05
C GLY A 88 -31.35 -6.59 2.95
N SER A 89 -32.25 -7.54 3.26
CA SER A 89 -33.57 -7.86 2.67
C SER A 89 -33.88 -7.52 1.21
#